data_AF-A0A0C9T601-F1
#
_entry.id   AF-A0A0C9T601-F1
#
_cell.length_a   1.000
_cell.length_b   1.000
_cell.length_c   1.000
_cell.angle_alpha   90.00
_cell.angle_beta   90.00
_cell.angle_gamma   90.00
#
_symmetry.space_group_name_H-M   'P 1'
#
loop_
_entity.id
_entity.type
_entity.pdbx_description
1 polymer ?
#
loop_
_entity_poly.entity_id
_entity_poly.type
_entity_poly.pdbx_seq_one_letter_code
_entity_poly.pdbx_strand_id
1 'polypeptide(L)'
;VRQHLPGFGEDTPESNRGPALRVHVDQSPAAAAIRVRKHVPDSNLADELLKHRYQIINLWRPIHHPVLESPLALCDYRSIDWEKDLVPTTLRFPDRDGEILSVNYNPNHKWKYLKDMTLEEAVLIKCADSKEVDGVARLTPHTAFVDPTSPKDAPLRESIELRALVFYDDLPN
;
A
#
# COMPACT_ATOMS: atom_id res chain seq x y z
N VAL A 1 12.22 3.09 4.89
CA VAL A 1 12.61 4.02 3.81
C VAL A 1 12.87 3.20 2.56
N ARG A 2 12.40 3.65 1.40
CA ARG A 2 12.66 3.06 0.09
C ARG A 2 13.57 4.01 -0.68
N GLN A 3 14.66 3.48 -1.23
CA GLN A 3 15.61 4.22 -2.04
C GLN A 3 15.77 3.46 -3.36
N HIS A 4 15.63 4.17 -4.47
CA HIS A 4 16.03 3.63 -5.77
C HIS A 4 17.56 3.76 -5.88
N LEU A 5 18.28 2.63 -6.04
CA LEU A 5 19.72 2.63 -6.26
C LEU A 5 20.02 2.27 -7.73
N PRO A 6 21.04 2.90 -8.37
CA PRO A 6 21.44 2.52 -9.72
C PRO A 6 21.87 1.05 -9.79
N GLY A 7 21.40 0.30 -10.80
CA GLY A 7 21.91 -1.04 -11.14
C GLY A 7 21.28 -2.23 -10.42
N PHE A 8 20.28 -2.03 -9.55
CA PHE A 8 19.57 -3.13 -8.87
C PHE A 8 18.20 -3.39 -9.51
N GLY A 9 18.15 -4.37 -10.43
CA GLY A 9 16.93 -4.83 -11.10
C GLY A 9 16.33 -6.12 -10.54
N GLU A 10 16.92 -6.71 -9.50
CA GLU A 10 16.43 -7.92 -8.86
C GLU A 10 16.18 -7.69 -7.36
N ASP A 11 15.00 -8.12 -6.90
CA ASP A 11 14.62 -8.20 -5.49
C ASP A 11 15.47 -9.29 -4.80
N THR A 12 16.75 -9.02 -4.54
CA THR A 12 17.55 -9.82 -3.62
C THR A 12 17.29 -9.36 -2.18
N PRO A 13 17.43 -10.22 -1.16
CA PRO A 13 17.23 -9.82 0.24
C PRO A 13 18.15 -8.66 0.70
N GLU A 14 19.23 -8.44 -0.05
CA GLU A 14 20.27 -7.43 0.18
C GLU A 14 20.13 -6.22 -0.76
N SER A 15 19.23 -6.24 -1.75
CA SER A 15 18.94 -5.07 -2.57
C SER A 15 18.03 -4.13 -1.80
N ASN A 16 18.47 -2.87 -1.71
CA ASN A 16 17.74 -1.80 -1.05
C ASN A 16 16.33 -1.72 -1.68
N ARG A 17 15.26 -1.73 -0.85
CA ARG A 17 13.87 -1.83 -1.33
C ARG A 17 13.51 -0.66 -2.24
N GLY A 18 13.71 -0.82 -3.54
CA GLY A 18 13.37 0.16 -4.56
C GLY A 18 11.85 0.39 -4.68
N PRO A 19 11.43 1.26 -5.59
CA PRO A 19 10.05 1.40 -5.98
C PRO A 19 9.41 0.07 -6.41
N ALA A 20 8.28 -0.31 -5.82
CA ALA A 20 7.55 -1.52 -6.22
C ALA A 20 6.83 -1.26 -7.56
N LEU A 21 7.28 -1.92 -8.62
CA LEU A 21 6.73 -1.77 -9.99
C LEU A 21 5.57 -2.72 -10.30
N ARG A 22 5.29 -3.67 -9.40
CA ARG A 22 4.13 -4.55 -9.51
C ARG A 22 2.95 -3.92 -8.77
N VAL A 23 1.79 -3.85 -9.44
CA VAL A 23 0.55 -3.42 -8.80
C VAL A 23 0.17 -4.38 -7.69
N HIS A 24 -0.09 -3.83 -6.50
CA HIS A 24 -0.47 -4.61 -5.33
C HIS A 24 -1.40 -3.82 -4.40
N VAL A 25 -2.00 -4.57 -3.48
CA VAL A 25 -2.53 -4.07 -2.20
C VAL A 25 -1.79 -4.78 -1.08
N ASP A 26 -1.30 -4.03 -0.11
CA ASP A 26 -0.46 -4.54 0.97
C ASP A 26 -1.07 -5.63 1.85
N GLN A 27 -2.40 -5.64 1.98
CA GLN A 27 -3.10 -6.56 2.87
C GLN A 27 -4.35 -7.09 2.16
N SER A 28 -4.50 -8.41 2.15
CA SER A 28 -5.83 -9.00 2.04
C SER A 28 -6.63 -8.75 3.33
N PRO A 29 -7.96 -8.97 3.34
CA PRO A 29 -8.75 -8.91 4.57
C PRO A 29 -8.21 -9.83 5.68
N ALA A 30 -7.79 -11.05 5.33
CA ALA A 30 -7.22 -12.00 6.30
C ALA A 30 -5.85 -11.52 6.82
N ALA A 31 -4.98 -11.03 5.92
CA ALA A 31 -3.68 -10.48 6.29
C ALA A 31 -3.81 -9.26 7.21
N ALA A 32 -4.84 -8.42 6.98
CA ALA A 32 -5.11 -7.27 7.82
C ALA A 32 -5.44 -7.68 9.27
N ALA A 33 -6.29 -8.68 9.46
CA ALA A 33 -6.60 -9.19 10.80
C ALA A 33 -5.37 -9.81 11.49
N ILE A 34 -4.54 -10.56 10.75
CA ILE A 34 -3.26 -11.08 11.26
C ILE A 34 -2.33 -9.93 11.64
N ARG A 35 -2.33 -8.83 10.87
CA ARG A 35 -1.51 -7.65 11.15
C ARG A 35 -1.91 -6.97 12.46
N VAL A 36 -3.22 -6.88 12.74
CA VAL A 36 -3.71 -6.37 14.04
C VAL A 36 -3.18 -7.22 15.18
N ARG A 37 -3.39 -8.55 15.14
CA ARG A 37 -2.90 -9.48 16.18
C ARG A 37 -1.39 -9.46 16.35
N LYS A 38 -0.64 -9.21 15.27
CA LYS A 38 0.83 -9.12 15.33
C LYS A 38 1.32 -7.88 16.09
N HIS A 39 0.61 -6.76 15.99
CA HIS A 39 1.10 -5.46 16.49
C HIS A 39 0.38 -4.96 17.74
N VAL A 40 -0.74 -5.59 18.14
CA VAL A 40 -1.39 -5.38 19.43
C VAL A 40 -0.89 -6.45 20.40
N PRO A 41 -0.09 -6.10 21.43
CA PRO A 41 0.56 -7.09 22.30
C PRO A 41 -0.42 -7.92 23.15
N ASP A 42 -1.55 -7.35 23.54
CA ASP A 42 -2.61 -8.05 24.27
C ASP A 42 -3.55 -8.75 23.30
N SER A 43 -3.59 -10.08 23.34
CA SER A 43 -4.41 -10.90 22.45
C SER A 43 -5.91 -10.68 22.66
N ASN A 44 -6.36 -10.47 23.91
CA ASN A 44 -7.77 -10.23 24.20
C ASN A 44 -8.21 -8.88 23.64
N LEU A 45 -7.36 -7.86 23.80
CA LEU A 45 -7.59 -6.55 23.19
C LEU A 45 -7.58 -6.65 21.67
N ALA A 46 -6.63 -7.38 21.07
CA ALA A 46 -6.57 -7.55 19.62
C ALA A 46 -7.86 -8.18 19.07
N ASP A 47 -8.35 -9.25 19.70
CA ASP A 47 -9.59 -9.90 19.30
C ASP A 47 -10.83 -9.03 19.56
N GLU A 48 -10.82 -8.17 20.59
CA GLU A 48 -11.88 -7.19 20.81
C GLU A 48 -11.88 -6.11 19.73
N LEU A 49 -10.72 -5.53 19.41
CA LEU A 49 -10.59 -4.49 18.37
C LEU A 49 -11.01 -4.99 16.99
N LEU A 50 -10.81 -6.28 16.69
CA LEU A 50 -11.24 -6.89 15.44
C LEU A 50 -12.76 -7.06 15.29
N LYS A 51 -13.54 -6.92 16.38
CA LYS A 51 -15.01 -6.92 16.33
C LYS A 51 -15.58 -5.58 15.87
N HIS A 52 -14.82 -4.51 16.00
CA HIS A 52 -15.20 -3.15 15.63
C HIS A 52 -14.62 -2.80 14.25
N ARG A 53 -15.00 -1.62 13.71
CA ARG A 53 -14.32 -1.14 12.52
C ARG A 53 -12.84 -0.90 12.83
N TYR A 54 -11.99 -1.35 11.93
CA TYR A 54 -10.57 -1.05 11.93
C TYR A 54 -10.08 -0.81 10.50
N GLN A 55 -8.99 -0.06 10.40
CA GLN A 55 -8.32 0.23 9.15
C GLN A 55 -6.81 0.04 9.27
N ILE A 56 -6.18 -0.22 8.14
CA ILE A 56 -4.74 -0.13 7.97
C ILE A 56 -4.49 0.96 6.93
N ILE A 57 -3.86 2.05 7.36
CA ILE A 57 -3.55 3.20 6.51
C ILE A 57 -2.05 3.38 6.47
N ASN A 58 -1.49 3.48 5.27
CA ASN A 58 -0.12 3.95 5.12
C ASN A 58 -0.11 5.45 4.89
N LEU A 59 0.81 6.17 5.55
CA LEU A 59 1.26 7.48 5.10
C LEU A 59 2.47 7.28 4.20
N TRP A 60 2.44 7.86 3.01
CA TRP A 60 3.54 7.87 2.06
C TRP A 60 3.95 9.30 1.72
N ARG A 61 5.26 9.58 1.75
CA ARG A 61 5.81 10.87 1.29
C ARG A 61 7.25 10.77 0.81
N PRO A 62 7.70 11.67 -0.09
CA PRO A 62 9.12 11.88 -0.34
C PRO A 62 9.82 12.48 0.89
N ILE A 63 11.13 12.22 1.01
CA ILE A 63 11.93 12.65 2.16
C ILE A 63 13.19 13.46 1.82
N HIS A 64 13.60 13.51 0.55
CA HIS A 64 14.83 14.20 0.15
C HIS A 64 14.61 15.28 -0.92
N HIS A 65 13.88 14.95 -2.00
CA HIS A 65 13.55 15.89 -3.08
C HIS A 65 12.16 15.56 -3.65
N PRO A 66 11.58 16.45 -4.48
CA PRO A 66 10.33 16.14 -5.18
C PRO A 66 10.40 14.84 -5.98
N VAL A 67 9.26 14.18 -6.13
CA VAL A 67 9.14 12.90 -6.84
C VAL A 67 9.08 13.17 -8.35
N LEU A 68 10.25 13.15 -8.99
CA LEU A 68 10.40 13.39 -10.44
C LEU A 68 10.54 12.10 -11.25
N GLU A 69 10.97 11.00 -10.60
CA GLU A 69 11.01 9.67 -11.19
C GLU A 69 10.32 8.64 -10.30
N SER A 70 9.84 7.57 -10.91
CA SER A 70 9.08 6.51 -10.23
C SER A 70 7.92 7.00 -9.34
N PRO A 71 7.02 7.89 -9.79
CA PRO A 71 5.91 8.38 -8.97
C PRO A 71 4.97 7.27 -8.48
N LEU A 72 4.22 7.56 -7.41
CA LEU A 72 3.23 6.65 -6.83
C LEU A 72 1.88 6.81 -7.55
N ALA A 73 1.44 5.77 -8.25
CA ALA A 73 0.10 5.67 -8.81
C ALA A 73 -0.84 4.93 -7.85
N LEU A 74 -2.09 5.40 -7.80
CA LEU A 74 -3.19 4.88 -6.99
C LEU A 74 -4.37 4.58 -7.91
N CYS A 75 -5.00 3.41 -7.76
CA CYS A 75 -6.20 3.06 -8.51
C CYS A 75 -7.45 3.51 -7.76
N ASP A 76 -8.39 4.13 -8.47
CA ASP A 76 -9.71 4.45 -7.95
C ASP A 76 -10.47 3.15 -7.63
N TYR A 77 -10.81 2.94 -6.36
CA TYR A 77 -11.44 1.69 -5.90
C TYR A 77 -12.75 1.38 -6.64
N ARG A 78 -13.45 2.39 -7.15
CA ARG A 78 -14.72 2.24 -7.90
C ARG A 78 -14.52 1.63 -9.28
N SER A 79 -13.29 1.55 -9.75
CA SER A 79 -12.95 0.96 -11.04
C SER A 79 -12.44 -0.48 -10.94
N ILE A 80 -12.40 -1.05 -9.73
CA ILE A 80 -11.93 -2.40 -9.46
C ILE A 80 -13.12 -3.37 -9.44
N ASP A 81 -12.97 -4.51 -10.10
CA ASP A 81 -13.82 -5.70 -9.90
C ASP A 81 -13.19 -6.58 -8.81
N TRP A 82 -13.85 -6.68 -7.64
CA TRP A 82 -13.28 -7.36 -6.48
C TRP A 82 -12.96 -8.84 -6.74
N GLU A 83 -13.80 -9.52 -7.51
CA GLU A 83 -13.67 -10.96 -7.75
C GLU A 83 -12.67 -11.26 -8.87
N LYS A 84 -12.63 -10.40 -9.90
CA LYS A 84 -11.77 -10.62 -11.08
C LYS A 84 -10.39 -9.99 -10.96
N ASP A 85 -10.29 -8.85 -10.28
CA ASP A 85 -9.05 -8.07 -10.28
C ASP A 85 -8.13 -8.45 -9.13
N LEU A 86 -8.65 -8.91 -7.99
CA LEU A 86 -7.84 -9.10 -6.77
C LEU A 86 -7.51 -10.57 -6.54
N VAL A 87 -6.21 -10.89 -6.54
CA VAL A 87 -5.70 -12.26 -6.38
C VAL A 87 -4.85 -12.35 -5.10
N PRO A 88 -5.33 -13.03 -4.05
CA PRO A 88 -4.52 -13.35 -2.87
C PRO A 88 -3.21 -14.00 -3.27
N THR A 89 -2.11 -13.42 -2.83
CA THR A 89 -0.75 -13.86 -3.17
C THR A 89 0.06 -13.98 -1.90
N THR A 90 0.48 -15.21 -1.59
CA THR A 90 1.33 -15.48 -0.43
C THR A 90 2.75 -14.97 -0.68
N LEU A 91 3.27 -14.19 0.27
CA LEU A 91 4.68 -13.83 0.37
C LEU A 91 5.36 -14.79 1.35
N ARG A 92 6.27 -15.63 0.85
CA ARG A 92 7.01 -16.59 1.67
C ARG A 92 8.24 -15.92 2.28
N PHE A 93 8.29 -15.80 3.60
CA PHE A 93 9.48 -15.37 4.34
C PHE A 93 10.06 -16.57 5.12
N PRO A 94 11.35 -16.54 5.51
CA PRO A 94 11.97 -17.66 6.24
C PRO A 94 11.25 -18.03 7.54
N ASP A 95 10.65 -17.05 8.23
CA ASP A 95 10.03 -17.19 9.55
C ASP A 95 8.49 -17.23 9.52
N ARG A 96 7.87 -16.87 8.39
CA ARG A 96 6.41 -16.73 8.30
C ARG A 96 5.92 -16.56 6.86
N ASP A 97 4.63 -16.75 6.68
CA ASP A 97 3.93 -16.29 5.50
C ASP A 97 3.35 -14.88 5.73
N GLY A 98 3.47 -14.03 4.72
CA GLY A 98 2.62 -12.86 4.53
C GLY A 98 1.64 -13.09 3.39
N GLU A 99 0.67 -12.19 3.24
CA GLU A 99 -0.25 -12.21 2.10
C GLU A 99 -0.54 -10.78 1.67
N ILE A 100 -0.50 -10.56 0.36
CA ILE A 100 -0.89 -9.34 -0.34
C ILE A 100 -2.01 -9.68 -1.34
N LEU A 101 -2.56 -8.67 -2.00
CA LEU A 101 -3.36 -8.89 -3.22
C LEU A 101 -2.53 -8.45 -4.42
N SER A 102 -2.23 -9.38 -5.32
CA SER A 102 -1.83 -9.03 -6.69
C SER A 102 -3.06 -8.53 -7.45
N VAL A 103 -2.83 -7.69 -8.45
CA VAL A 103 -3.94 -7.08 -9.21
C VAL A 103 -3.83 -7.45 -10.68
N ASN A 104 -4.86 -8.12 -11.19
CA ASN A 104 -4.97 -8.45 -12.61
C ASN A 104 -5.18 -7.18 -13.45
N TYR A 105 -4.69 -7.21 -14.68
CA TYR A 105 -4.94 -6.13 -15.62
C TYR A 105 -6.43 -6.03 -15.93
N ASN A 106 -6.95 -4.81 -15.85
CA ASN A 106 -8.30 -4.48 -16.26
C ASN A 106 -8.28 -3.10 -16.95
N PRO A 107 -8.72 -2.99 -18.22
CA PRO A 107 -8.69 -1.74 -18.96
C PRO A 107 -9.59 -0.65 -18.35
N ASN A 108 -10.51 -1.00 -17.45
CA ASN A 108 -11.38 -0.06 -16.77
C ASN A 108 -10.73 0.63 -15.56
N HIS A 109 -9.56 0.14 -15.10
CA HIS A 109 -8.86 0.74 -13.96
C HIS A 109 -8.56 2.21 -14.20
N LYS A 110 -8.96 3.05 -13.24
CA LYS A 110 -8.75 4.50 -13.27
C LYS A 110 -7.60 4.86 -12.35
N TRP A 111 -6.43 5.03 -12.94
CA TRP A 111 -5.20 5.39 -12.24
C TRP A 111 -5.05 6.89 -12.09
N LYS A 112 -4.55 7.32 -10.93
CA LYS A 112 -4.20 8.71 -10.61
C LYS A 112 -2.86 8.75 -9.90
N TYR A 113 -2.11 9.83 -10.09
CA TYR A 113 -0.90 10.11 -9.34
C TYR A 113 -0.77 11.63 -9.15
N LEU A 114 -0.01 12.04 -8.13
CA LEU A 114 0.36 13.43 -7.93
C LEU A 114 1.72 13.66 -8.58
N LYS A 115 1.74 14.47 -9.64
CA LYS A 115 2.96 14.81 -10.36
C LYS A 115 3.84 15.74 -9.52
N ASP A 116 5.15 15.53 -9.57
CA ASP A 116 6.16 16.37 -8.92
C ASP A 116 5.92 16.56 -7.40
N MET A 117 5.39 15.52 -6.74
CA MET A 117 5.01 15.57 -5.33
C MET A 117 6.17 16.04 -4.46
N THR A 118 5.94 17.12 -3.71
CA THR A 118 6.92 17.84 -2.91
C THR A 118 7.06 17.25 -1.50
N LEU A 119 8.05 17.74 -0.75
CA LEU A 119 8.25 17.31 0.64
C LEU A 119 7.10 17.75 1.57
N GLU A 120 6.34 18.79 1.23
CA GLU A 120 5.22 19.27 2.06
C GLU A 120 3.93 18.46 1.85
N GLU A 121 3.96 17.50 0.93
CA GLU A 121 2.80 16.69 0.58
C GLU A 121 2.94 15.27 1.13
N ALA A 122 1.80 14.67 1.46
CA ALA A 122 1.70 13.28 1.86
C ALA A 122 0.45 12.63 1.25
N VAL A 123 0.53 11.34 0.97
CA VAL A 123 -0.59 10.52 0.53
C VAL A 123 -0.94 9.54 1.64
N LEU A 124 -2.22 9.45 1.96
CA LEU A 124 -2.76 8.36 2.78
C LEU A 124 -3.28 7.25 1.87
N ILE A 125 -2.73 6.06 2.00
CA ILE A 125 -3.11 4.88 1.23
C ILE A 125 -3.89 3.97 2.16
N LYS A 126 -5.15 3.70 1.80
CA LYS A 126 -5.94 2.72 2.53
C LYS A 126 -5.53 1.31 2.08
N CYS A 127 -4.89 0.57 2.97
CA CYS A 127 -4.45 -0.80 2.71
C CYS A 127 -5.51 -1.82 3.11
N ALA A 128 -6.32 -1.50 4.13
CA ALA A 128 -7.49 -2.28 4.54
C ALA A 128 -8.50 -1.41 5.30
N ASP A 129 -9.78 -1.75 5.18
CA ASP A 129 -10.90 -1.23 5.97
C ASP A 129 -11.90 -2.37 6.17
N SER A 130 -12.20 -2.70 7.42
CA SER A 130 -13.11 -3.80 7.75
C SER A 130 -14.58 -3.46 7.50
N LYS A 131 -14.91 -2.20 7.19
CA LYS A 131 -16.27 -1.79 6.88
C LYS A 131 -16.68 -2.23 5.47
N GLU A 132 -17.52 -3.26 5.40
CA GLU A 132 -18.09 -3.79 4.15
C GLU A 132 -19.42 -3.11 3.81
N VAL A 133 -19.36 -1.85 3.38
CA VAL A 133 -20.55 -1.07 2.95
C VAL A 133 -20.29 -0.49 1.56
N ASP A 134 -21.31 -0.56 0.70
CA ASP A 134 -21.27 0.03 -0.64
C ASP A 134 -20.86 1.51 -0.59
N GLY A 135 -19.97 1.90 -1.50
CA GLY A 135 -19.45 3.27 -1.54
C GLY A 135 -18.28 3.53 -0.58
N VAL A 136 -17.88 2.58 0.26
CA VAL A 136 -16.65 2.69 1.07
C VAL A 136 -15.48 2.01 0.35
N ALA A 137 -14.43 2.78 0.05
CA ALA A 137 -13.17 2.18 -0.41
C ALA A 137 -12.63 1.25 0.67
N ARG A 138 -12.43 -0.03 0.36
CA ARG A 138 -11.87 -1.02 1.31
C ARG A 138 -10.35 -1.12 1.25
N LEU A 139 -9.78 -0.80 0.10
CA LEU A 139 -8.37 -0.87 -0.21
C LEU A 139 -8.04 0.04 -1.39
N THR A 140 -6.77 0.18 -1.71
CA THR A 140 -6.29 0.98 -2.84
C THR A 140 -5.12 0.25 -3.50
N PRO A 141 -5.31 -0.36 -4.69
CA PRO A 141 -4.20 -0.82 -5.51
C PRO A 141 -3.26 0.33 -5.81
N HIS A 142 -1.97 0.08 -5.68
CA HIS A 142 -0.96 1.08 -5.92
C HIS A 142 0.32 0.46 -6.47
N THR A 143 1.10 1.30 -7.13
CA THR A 143 2.38 0.92 -7.74
C THR A 143 3.23 2.15 -7.96
N ALA A 144 4.55 1.98 -7.99
CA ALA A 144 5.39 2.91 -8.73
C ALA A 144 5.29 2.61 -10.23
N PHE A 145 5.54 3.61 -11.08
CA PHE A 145 5.62 3.41 -12.53
C PHE A 145 6.73 4.25 -13.14
N VAL A 146 7.24 3.81 -14.29
CA VAL A 146 8.20 4.58 -15.08
C VAL A 146 7.42 5.68 -15.81
N ASP A 147 7.63 6.93 -15.41
CA ASP A 147 7.03 8.09 -16.07
C ASP A 147 7.89 8.47 -17.30
N PRO A 148 7.37 8.32 -18.53
CA PRO A 148 8.12 8.66 -19.74
C PRO A 148 8.40 10.15 -19.88
N THR A 149 7.79 11.00 -19.05
CA THR A 149 8.00 12.45 -19.02
C THR A 149 9.05 12.89 -18.00
N SER A 150 9.58 11.96 -17.19
CA SER A 150 10.67 12.23 -16.24
C SER A 150 11.93 12.72 -16.97
N PRO A 151 12.62 13.76 -16.45
CA PRO A 151 13.94 14.15 -16.94
C PRO A 151 14.93 12.98 -16.92
N LYS A 152 15.82 12.90 -17.92
CA LYS A 152 16.81 11.80 -18.02
C LYS A 152 17.79 11.77 -16.84
N ASP A 153 18.00 12.92 -16.23
CA ASP A 153 18.87 13.17 -15.07
C ASP A 153 18.05 13.41 -13.79
N ALA A 154 16.77 12.99 -13.77
CA ALA A 154 15.93 13.12 -12.60
C ALA A 154 16.57 12.42 -11.38
N PRO A 155 16.53 13.04 -10.20
CA PRO A 155 17.06 12.45 -8.99
C PRO A 155 16.24 11.22 -8.59
N LEU A 156 16.94 10.16 -8.17
CA LEU A 156 16.33 8.88 -7.82
C LEU A 156 15.42 8.99 -6.61
N ARG A 157 14.21 8.44 -6.68
CA ARG A 157 13.19 8.62 -5.63
C ARG A 157 13.63 8.05 -4.29
N GLU A 158 13.58 8.91 -3.27
CA GLU A 158 13.68 8.53 -1.86
C GLU A 158 12.40 8.85 -1.10
N SER A 159 11.77 7.82 -0.53
CA SER A 159 10.50 7.96 0.17
C SER A 159 10.39 7.13 1.43
N ILE A 160 9.47 7.52 2.30
CA ILE A 160 9.10 6.78 3.49
C ILE A 160 7.63 6.38 3.43
N GLU A 161 7.37 5.21 4.00
CA GLU A 161 6.02 4.72 4.26
C GLU A 161 5.93 4.38 5.76
N LEU A 162 4.89 4.87 6.41
CA LEU A 162 4.53 4.53 7.79
C LEU A 162 3.16 3.88 7.79
N ARG A 163 2.99 2.78 8.51
CA ARG A 163 1.72 2.06 8.59
C ARG A 163 1.07 2.27 9.95
N ALA A 164 -0.14 2.79 9.93
CA ALA A 164 -0.98 2.96 11.11
C ALA A 164 -2.07 1.88 11.14
N LEU A 165 -2.27 1.30 12.32
CA LEU A 165 -3.49 0.58 12.66
C LEU A 165 -4.45 1.60 13.29
N VAL A 166 -5.64 1.75 12.69
CA VAL A 166 -6.65 2.71 13.14
C VAL A 166 -7.85 1.92 13.63
N PHE A 167 -8.24 2.14 14.88
CA PHE A 167 -9.38 1.49 15.51
C PHE A 167 -10.45 2.53 15.81
N TYR A 168 -11.71 2.13 15.65
CA TYR A 168 -12.85 3.00 15.89
C TYR A 168 -13.61 2.48 17.10
N ASP A 169 -13.89 3.37 18.04
CA ASP A 169 -14.81 3.11 19.13
C ASP A 169 -16.23 3.26 18.56
N ASP A 170 -16.71 2.23 17.86
CA ASP A 170 -18.11 2.14 17.44
C ASP A 170 -18.98 1.76 18.66
N LEU A 171 -18.84 2.49 19.77
CA LEU A 171 -19.82 2.44 20.85
C LEU A 171 -21.11 3.07 20.30
N PRO A 172 -22.25 2.37 20.30
CA PRO A 172 -23.51 3.01 19.94
C PRO A 172 -23.74 4.18 20.90
N ASN A 173 -23.89 5.39 20.34
CA ASN A 173 -24.47 6.52 21.07
C ASN A 173 -25.88 6.17 21.54
#